data_AF-A0A3P7NIM4-F1
#
_entry.id   AF-A0A3P7NIM4-F1
#
_cell.length_a   1.000
_cell.length_b   1.000
_cell.length_c   1.000
_cell.angle_alpha   90.00
_cell.angle_beta   90.00
_cell.angle_gamma   90.00
#
_symmetry.space_group_name_H-M   'P 1'
#
loop_
_entity.id
_entity.type
_entity.pdbx_description
1 polymer ?
#
loop_
_entity_poly.entity_id
_entity_poly.type
_entity_poly.pdbx_seq_one_letter_code
_entity_poly.pdbx_strand_id
1 'polypeptide(L)'
;MIAKKSINLDWEFKLSLLTDLIKGMKFIHGSNLRVHGRLKSRNCVIDGRWVLKITDFGIPEIYALYNNYPPEMPEDQLWTAPELLRDEAAAFVGTQRGDVYSFAIVLHEIFFRTAPYGLPDTPAEEIIGKVWAGDPLFRPEIAKTDIPPAYLEIMQRAWSEKPDHRPTFDEMNEHLKLMTMGKYVRNSSFSAKEVYH
;
A
#
# COMPACT_ATOMS: atom_id res chain seq x y z
N MET A 1 11.37 8.64 0.75
CA MET A 1 11.41 9.31 -0.58
C MET A 1 10.04 9.84 -1.00
N ILE A 2 8.98 9.10 -0.73
CA ILE A 2 7.60 9.50 -1.03
C ILE A 2 7.14 10.72 -0.20
N ALA A 3 7.55 10.89 1.06
CA ALA A 3 7.11 12.02 1.90
C ALA A 3 7.80 13.39 1.66
N LYS A 4 8.74 13.50 0.71
CA LYS A 4 9.41 14.80 0.45
C LYS A 4 8.44 15.78 -0.24
N LYS A 5 8.16 16.92 0.43
CA LYS A 5 7.29 18.02 -0.04
C LYS A 5 7.77 18.71 -1.33
N SER A 6 9.00 18.46 -1.79
CA SER A 6 9.58 19.13 -2.97
C SER A 6 9.06 18.62 -4.32
N ILE A 7 8.24 17.56 -4.34
CA ILE A 7 7.63 17.02 -5.56
C ILE A 7 6.15 17.41 -5.56
N ASN A 8 5.65 18.06 -6.62
CA ASN A 8 4.22 18.23 -6.79
C ASN A 8 3.65 16.88 -7.29
N LEU A 9 2.95 16.14 -6.42
CA LEU A 9 2.18 14.98 -6.88
C LEU A 9 0.79 15.46 -7.23
N ASP A 10 0.59 15.81 -8.49
CA ASP A 10 -0.77 15.89 -9.01
C ASP A 10 -1.43 14.50 -8.98
N TRP A 11 -2.73 14.48 -9.27
CA TRP A 11 -3.50 13.25 -9.22
C TRP A 11 -2.98 12.18 -10.19
N GLU A 12 -2.58 12.57 -11.39
CA GLU A 12 -2.04 11.65 -12.41
C GLU A 12 -0.75 10.99 -11.91
N PHE A 13 0.12 11.75 -11.25
CA PHE A 13 1.33 11.20 -10.68
C PHE A 13 1.07 10.29 -9.47
N LYS A 14 0.08 10.59 -8.61
CA LYS A 14 -0.35 9.64 -7.55
C LYS A 14 -0.87 8.34 -8.15
N LEU A 15 -1.61 8.43 -9.26
CA LEU A 15 -2.12 7.26 -9.97
C LEU A 15 -1.02 6.42 -10.63
N SER A 16 0.02 7.05 -11.18
CA SER A 16 1.16 6.32 -11.73
C SER A 16 1.89 5.56 -10.62
N LEU A 17 2.13 6.18 -9.47
CA LEU A 17 2.77 5.53 -8.31
C LEU A 17 1.94 4.35 -7.78
N LEU A 18 0.61 4.51 -7.67
CA LEU A 18 -0.30 3.42 -7.30
C LEU A 18 -0.20 2.25 -8.30
N THR A 19 -0.21 2.57 -9.60
CA THR A 19 -0.15 1.57 -10.66
C THR A 19 1.17 0.80 -10.64
N ASP A 20 2.28 1.50 -10.47
CA ASP A 20 3.61 0.91 -10.37
C ASP A 20 3.74 0.02 -9.12
N LEU A 21 3.21 0.47 -7.99
CA LEU A 21 3.23 -0.28 -6.74
C LEU A 21 2.42 -1.58 -6.84
N ILE A 22 1.22 -1.54 -7.42
CA ILE A 22 0.41 -2.75 -7.66
C ILE A 22 1.13 -3.71 -8.62
N LYS A 23 1.70 -3.21 -9.71
CA LYS A 23 2.42 -4.06 -10.68
C LYS A 23 3.65 -4.70 -10.05
N GLY A 24 4.42 -3.95 -9.27
CA GLY A 24 5.59 -4.44 -8.57
C GLY A 24 5.24 -5.53 -7.55
N MET A 25 4.21 -5.30 -6.73
CA MET A 25 3.77 -6.29 -5.75
C MET A 25 3.16 -7.54 -6.38
N LYS A 26 2.38 -7.38 -7.45
CA LYS A 26 1.91 -8.51 -8.26
C LYS A 26 3.06 -9.35 -8.80
N PHE A 27 4.12 -8.71 -9.29
CA PHE A 27 5.32 -9.41 -9.75
C PHE A 27 5.97 -10.22 -8.61
N ILE A 28 6.16 -9.61 -7.43
CA ILE A 28 6.75 -10.30 -6.28
C ILE A 28 5.87 -11.48 -5.84
N HIS A 29 4.56 -11.29 -5.70
CA HIS A 29 3.61 -12.35 -5.30
C HIS A 29 3.49 -13.50 -6.30
N GLY A 30 3.68 -13.20 -7.59
CA GLY A 30 3.73 -14.19 -8.67
C GLY A 30 5.09 -14.86 -8.86
N SER A 31 6.14 -14.36 -8.22
CA SER A 31 7.50 -14.92 -8.30
C SER A 31 7.72 -16.06 -7.30
N ASN A 32 8.89 -16.70 -7.35
CA ASN A 32 9.28 -17.72 -6.38
C ASN A 32 9.39 -17.19 -4.94
N LEU A 33 9.59 -15.87 -4.76
CA LEU A 33 9.65 -15.24 -3.44
C LEU A 33 8.28 -15.25 -2.74
N ARG A 34 7.19 -15.17 -3.52
CA ARG A 34 5.78 -15.13 -3.08
C ARG A 34 5.37 -13.99 -2.15
N VAL A 35 6.27 -13.45 -1.34
CA VAL A 35 6.00 -12.50 -0.25
C VAL A 35 7.13 -11.47 -0.24
N HIS A 36 6.79 -10.19 -0.01
CA HIS A 36 7.78 -9.16 0.26
C HIS A 36 8.17 -9.16 1.74
N GLY A 37 7.18 -9.19 2.65
CA GLY A 37 7.36 -9.35 4.09
C GLY A 37 7.87 -8.11 4.83
N ARG A 38 8.27 -7.07 4.09
CA ARG A 38 8.86 -5.82 4.63
C ARG A 38 8.42 -4.61 3.82
N LEU A 39 7.24 -4.65 3.21
CA LEU A 39 6.77 -3.54 2.37
C LEU A 39 6.52 -2.31 3.25
N LYS A 40 7.17 -1.19 2.92
CA LYS A 40 7.01 0.11 3.58
C LYS A 40 7.43 1.23 2.66
N SER A 41 7.01 2.47 2.96
CA SER A 41 7.30 3.62 2.10
C SER A 41 8.79 3.92 1.92
N ARG A 42 9.66 3.47 2.84
CA ARG A 42 11.12 3.55 2.70
C ARG A 42 11.68 2.57 1.64
N ASN A 43 10.98 1.47 1.40
CA ASN A 43 11.33 0.43 0.42
C ASN A 43 10.65 0.67 -0.94
N CYS A 44 9.99 1.82 -1.10
CA CYS A 44 9.44 2.31 -2.35
C CYS A 44 10.26 3.53 -2.80
N VAL A 45 11.09 3.33 -3.83
CA VAL A 45 11.98 4.37 -4.37
C VAL A 45 11.47 4.82 -5.74
N ILE A 46 11.78 6.06 -6.12
CA ILE A 46 11.41 6.61 -7.42
C ILE A 46 12.69 6.76 -8.24
N ASP A 47 12.75 6.13 -9.42
CA ASP A 47 13.91 6.22 -10.30
C ASP A 47 13.96 7.54 -11.09
N GLY A 48 15.04 7.78 -11.84
CA GLY A 48 15.20 9.00 -12.64
C GLY A 48 14.17 9.19 -13.77
N ARG A 49 13.31 8.20 -14.03
CA ARG A 49 12.21 8.26 -15.00
C ARG A 49 10.86 8.38 -14.30
N TRP A 50 10.84 8.73 -13.03
CA TRP A 50 9.62 8.90 -12.23
C TRP A 50 8.80 7.62 -12.03
N VAL A 51 9.45 6.45 -12.11
CA VAL A 51 8.81 5.14 -11.91
C VAL A 51 9.05 4.67 -10.49
N LEU A 52 8.00 4.19 -9.82
CA LEU A 52 8.14 3.57 -8.50
C LEU A 52 8.77 2.18 -8.64
N LYS A 53 9.80 1.92 -7.84
CA LYS A 53 10.48 0.63 -7.69
C LYS A 53 10.37 0.16 -6.26
N ILE A 54 10.10 -1.13 -6.10
CA ILE A 54 10.05 -1.82 -4.81
C ILE A 54 11.44 -2.42 -4.56
N THR A 55 11.98 -2.23 -3.36
CA THR A 55 13.30 -2.72 -2.95
C THR A 55 13.17 -3.64 -1.73
N ASP A 56 14.27 -4.26 -1.30
CA ASP A 56 14.36 -5.02 -0.05
C ASP A 56 13.43 -6.24 0.05
N PHE A 57 12.84 -6.67 -1.06
CA PHE A 57 12.15 -7.96 -1.18
C PHE A 57 13.18 -9.10 -1.15
N GLY A 58 12.80 -10.26 -0.59
CA GLY A 58 13.68 -11.43 -0.43
C GLY A 58 14.65 -11.36 0.76
N ILE A 59 14.81 -10.20 1.41
CA ILE A 59 15.57 -10.09 2.67
C ILE A 59 15.02 -11.03 3.77
N PRO A 60 13.70 -11.18 3.97
CA PRO A 60 13.16 -12.13 4.94
C PRO A 60 13.65 -13.57 4.73
N GLU A 61 13.73 -14.03 3.48
CA GLU A 61 14.24 -15.36 3.16
C GLU A 61 15.72 -15.50 3.54
N ILE A 62 16.51 -14.45 3.31
CA ILE A 62 17.93 -14.43 3.71
C ILE A 62 18.05 -14.57 5.23
N TYR A 63 17.26 -13.83 6.02
CA TYR A 63 17.26 -13.96 7.48
C TYR A 63 16.83 -15.35 7.94
N ALA A 64 15.83 -15.94 7.27
CA ALA A 64 15.39 -17.30 7.56
C ALA A 64 16.47 -18.35 7.28
N LEU A 65 17.22 -18.21 6.18
CA LEU A 65 18.32 -19.13 5.84
C LEU A 65 19.44 -19.15 6.89
N TYR A 66 19.71 -18.01 7.52
CA TYR A 66 20.74 -17.90 8.57
C TYR A 66 20.20 -18.00 9.99
N ASN A 67 18.87 -18.18 10.16
CA ASN A 67 18.17 -18.12 11.43
C ASN A 67 18.59 -16.89 12.28
N ASN A 68 18.74 -15.74 11.61
CA ASN A 68 19.22 -14.50 12.21
C ASN A 68 18.30 -13.36 11.83
N TYR A 69 17.43 -12.97 12.76
CA TYR A 69 16.44 -11.92 12.57
C TYR A 69 16.87 -10.70 13.39
N PRO A 70 17.37 -9.63 12.73
CA PRO A 70 17.74 -8.43 13.45
C PRO A 70 16.49 -7.83 14.12
N PRO A 71 16.62 -7.26 15.32
CA PRO A 71 15.50 -6.62 15.98
C PRO A 71 14.96 -5.47 15.12
N GLU A 72 13.64 -5.40 14.98
CA GLU A 72 12.99 -4.29 14.27
C GLU A 72 12.71 -3.15 15.23
N MET A 73 13.06 -1.95 14.81
CA MET A 73 12.66 -0.73 15.51
C MET A 73 11.14 -0.55 15.40
N PRO A 74 10.45 0.01 16.41
CA PRO A 74 9.01 0.27 16.33
C PRO A 74 8.60 1.04 15.08
N GLU A 75 9.40 2.00 14.64
CA GLU A 75 9.12 2.78 13.44
C GLU A 75 9.11 1.94 12.16
N ASP A 76 9.72 0.76 12.15
CA ASP A 76 9.69 -0.18 11.02
C ASP A 76 8.43 -1.03 10.97
N GLN A 77 7.69 -1.14 12.08
CA GLN A 77 6.49 -1.97 12.22
C GLN A 77 5.19 -1.21 11.93
N LEU A 78 5.26 0.09 11.62
CA LEU A 78 4.09 0.92 11.28
C LEU A 78 3.34 0.46 10.02
N TRP A 79 3.91 -0.42 9.20
CA TRP A 79 3.24 -0.99 8.03
C TRP A 79 2.77 -2.44 8.27
N THR A 80 3.07 -2.99 9.45
CA THR A 80 2.84 -4.40 9.76
C THR A 80 1.37 -4.65 10.04
N ALA A 81 0.85 -5.71 9.43
CA ALA A 81 -0.55 -6.10 9.58
C ALA A 81 -0.85 -6.57 11.01
N PRO A 82 -2.08 -6.36 11.53
CA PRO A 82 -2.44 -6.65 12.91
C PRO A 82 -2.25 -8.13 13.28
N GLU A 83 -2.47 -9.06 12.36
CA GLU A 83 -2.22 -10.49 12.57
C GLU A 83 -0.73 -10.82 12.69
N LEU A 84 0.15 -10.06 12.02
CA LEU A 84 1.59 -10.25 12.10
C LEU A 84 2.15 -9.60 13.37
N LEU A 85 1.59 -8.46 13.81
CA LEU A 85 1.94 -7.86 15.11
C LEU A 85 1.59 -8.80 16.28
N ARG A 86 0.62 -9.70 16.10
CA ARG A 86 0.17 -10.67 17.11
C ARG A 86 0.86 -12.03 17.00
N ASP A 87 1.62 -12.28 15.94
CA ASP A 87 2.32 -13.53 15.68
C ASP A 87 3.75 -13.23 15.20
N GLU A 88 4.68 -13.21 16.16
CA GLU A 88 6.09 -12.90 15.92
C GLU A 88 6.74 -13.89 14.95
N ALA A 89 6.35 -15.17 15.00
CA ALA A 89 6.90 -16.18 14.10
C ALA A 89 6.46 -15.94 12.66
N ALA A 90 5.19 -15.59 12.45
CA ALA A 90 4.70 -15.20 11.13
C ALA A 90 5.28 -13.86 10.66
N ALA A 91 5.57 -12.93 11.58
CA ALA A 91 6.12 -11.62 11.24
C ALA A 91 7.51 -11.68 10.60
N PHE A 92 8.34 -12.66 10.98
CA PHE A 92 9.70 -12.78 10.42
C PHE A 92 9.74 -12.96 8.91
N VAL A 93 8.76 -13.69 8.35
CA VAL A 93 8.65 -13.95 6.90
C VAL A 93 7.60 -13.05 6.26
N GLY A 94 6.52 -12.76 6.98
CA GLY A 94 5.34 -12.08 6.48
C GLY A 94 4.43 -13.00 5.66
N THR A 95 3.36 -12.42 5.12
CA THR A 95 2.40 -13.13 4.27
C THR A 95 1.96 -12.23 3.11
N GLN A 96 1.39 -12.82 2.05
CA GLN A 96 0.82 -12.04 0.96
C GLN A 96 -0.28 -11.09 1.44
N ARG A 97 -1.13 -11.54 2.37
CA ARG A 97 -2.18 -10.68 2.95
C ARG A 97 -1.58 -9.60 3.85
N GLY A 98 -0.48 -9.87 4.53
CA GLY A 98 0.30 -8.89 5.26
C GLY A 98 0.84 -7.78 4.35
N ASP A 99 1.43 -8.15 3.20
CA ASP A 99 1.91 -7.18 2.21
C ASP A 99 0.77 -6.29 1.67
N VAL A 100 -0.43 -6.83 1.51
CA VAL A 100 -1.60 -6.05 1.08
C VAL A 100 -1.99 -5.01 2.14
N TYR A 101 -1.88 -5.34 3.42
CA TYR A 101 -2.09 -4.36 4.50
C TYR A 101 -1.03 -3.27 4.43
N SER A 102 0.24 -3.64 4.34
CA SER A 102 1.36 -2.70 4.22
C SER A 102 1.20 -1.77 3.02
N PHE A 103 0.75 -2.32 1.89
CA PHE A 103 0.41 -1.56 0.69
C PHE A 103 -0.63 -0.46 0.96
N ALA A 104 -1.66 -0.74 1.75
CA ALA A 104 -2.68 0.25 2.09
C ALA A 104 -2.11 1.42 2.90
N ILE A 105 -1.19 1.15 3.82
CA ILE A 105 -0.50 2.19 4.60
C ILE A 105 0.41 3.04 3.69
N VAL A 106 1.18 2.41 2.79
CA VAL A 106 1.98 3.13 1.77
C VAL A 106 1.07 3.99 0.87
N LEU A 107 -0.08 3.46 0.45
CA LEU A 107 -1.02 4.17 -0.40
C LEU A 107 -1.63 5.38 0.30
N HIS A 108 -1.93 5.26 1.60
CA HIS A 108 -2.36 6.40 2.42
C HIS A 108 -1.30 7.51 2.44
N GLU A 109 -0.03 7.18 2.65
CA GLU A 109 1.07 8.15 2.61
C GLU A 109 1.18 8.84 1.24
N ILE A 110 1.00 8.11 0.14
CA ILE A 110 1.00 8.68 -1.23
C ILE A 110 -0.17 9.65 -1.41
N PHE A 111 -1.37 9.22 -1.03
CA PHE A 111 -2.61 9.96 -1.24
C PHE A 111 -2.70 11.24 -0.41
N PHE A 112 -2.34 11.15 0.86
CA PHE A 112 -2.49 12.23 1.83
C PHE A 112 -1.19 12.98 2.14
N ARG A 113 -0.06 12.54 1.57
CA ARG A 113 1.25 13.19 1.71
C ARG A 113 1.66 13.38 3.17
N THR A 114 1.47 12.32 3.94
CA THR A 114 1.65 12.33 5.39
C THR A 114 2.56 11.19 5.84
N ALA A 115 2.95 11.19 7.12
CA ALA A 115 3.61 10.06 7.77
C ALA A 115 2.63 8.89 7.92
N PRO A 116 3.10 7.65 8.18
CA PRO A 116 2.19 6.53 8.46
C PRO A 116 1.14 6.90 9.51
N TYR A 117 -0.10 6.49 9.29
CA TYR A 117 -1.28 6.84 10.10
C TYR A 117 -1.68 8.32 10.13
N GLY A 118 -0.91 9.22 9.52
CA GLY A 118 -1.18 10.65 9.56
C GLY A 118 -0.79 11.33 10.87
N LEU A 119 -0.02 10.67 11.73
CA LEU A 119 0.26 11.07 13.11
C LEU A 119 1.76 11.19 13.36
N PRO A 120 2.45 12.21 12.79
CA PRO A 120 3.91 12.33 12.88
C PRO A 120 4.45 12.57 14.29
N ASP A 121 3.62 13.11 15.19
CA ASP A 121 4.01 13.45 16.56
C ASP A 121 3.61 12.36 17.57
N THR A 122 3.00 11.25 17.11
CA THR A 122 2.62 10.13 17.97
C THR A 122 3.71 9.05 17.95
N PRO A 123 4.15 8.55 19.12
CA PRO A 123 5.11 7.45 19.19
C PRO A 123 4.65 6.21 18.42
N ALA A 124 5.59 5.53 17.75
CA ALA A 124 5.25 4.38 16.92
C ALA A 124 4.65 3.24 17.74
N GLU A 125 5.15 3.02 18.97
CA GLU A 125 4.68 2.01 19.91
C GLU A 125 3.21 2.23 20.30
N GLU A 126 2.77 3.49 20.42
CA GLU A 126 1.37 3.79 20.73
C GLU A 126 0.46 3.42 19.55
N ILE A 127 0.87 3.77 18.34
CA ILE A 127 0.15 3.41 17.11
C ILE A 127 0.08 1.88 16.98
N ILE A 128 1.22 1.20 17.12
CA ILE A 128 1.33 -0.25 17.05
C ILE A 128 0.46 -0.92 18.11
N GLY A 129 0.47 -0.42 19.34
CA GLY A 129 -0.37 -0.93 20.43
C GLY A 129 -1.86 -0.86 20.11
N LYS A 130 -2.33 0.24 19.50
CA LYS A 130 -3.74 0.38 19.06
C LYS A 130 -4.09 -0.56 17.91
N VAL A 131 -3.20 -0.72 16.93
CA VAL A 131 -3.40 -1.64 15.80
C VAL A 131 -3.43 -3.09 16.30
N TRP A 132 -2.51 -3.43 17.20
CA TRP A 132 -2.41 -4.72 17.85
C TRP A 132 -3.68 -5.04 18.65
N ALA A 133 -4.21 -4.07 19.42
CA ALA A 133 -5.41 -4.27 20.23
C ALA A 133 -6.64 -4.59 19.36
N GLY A 134 -6.83 -3.86 18.25
CA GLY A 134 -7.90 -4.11 17.29
C GLY A 134 -9.32 -3.76 17.75
N ASP A 135 -9.52 -3.32 19.00
CA ASP A 135 -10.81 -2.88 19.52
C ASP A 135 -10.69 -1.56 20.33
N PRO A 136 -11.17 -0.42 19.79
CA PRO A 136 -11.71 -0.26 18.44
C PRO A 136 -10.62 -0.41 17.37
N LEU A 137 -11.02 -0.71 16.13
CA LEU A 137 -10.09 -0.77 15.00
C LEU A 137 -9.38 0.57 14.81
N PHE A 138 -8.05 0.53 14.80
CA PHE A 138 -7.22 1.70 14.54
C PHE A 138 -6.68 1.67 13.11
N ARG A 139 -7.03 2.69 12.31
CA ARG A 139 -6.61 2.84 10.90
C ARG A 139 -6.21 4.29 10.62
N PRO A 140 -5.38 4.55 9.60
CA PRO A 140 -5.04 5.91 9.20
C PRO A 140 -6.27 6.78 8.94
N GLU A 141 -6.21 8.03 9.40
CA GLU A 141 -7.30 8.98 9.19
C GLU A 141 -7.41 9.36 7.71
N ILE A 142 -8.63 9.32 7.17
CA ILE A 142 -8.94 9.76 5.81
C ILE A 142 -9.45 11.20 5.89
N ALA A 143 -8.56 12.16 5.68
CA ALA A 143 -8.94 13.57 5.59
C ALA A 143 -9.84 13.84 4.37
N LYS A 144 -10.57 14.96 4.39
CA LYS A 144 -11.36 15.41 3.23
C LYS A 144 -10.45 15.53 2.00
N THR A 145 -10.87 14.95 0.89
CA THR A 145 -10.05 14.81 -0.32
C THR A 145 -10.90 14.74 -1.58
N ASP A 146 -10.31 15.13 -2.71
CA ASP A 146 -10.89 15.00 -4.05
C ASP A 146 -10.51 13.65 -4.72
N ILE A 147 -9.83 12.75 -3.99
CA ILE A 147 -9.50 11.42 -4.49
C ILE A 147 -10.82 10.66 -4.78
N PRO A 148 -10.98 10.08 -5.98
CA PRO A 148 -12.22 9.41 -6.33
C PRO A 148 -12.52 8.23 -5.37
N PRO A 149 -13.78 8.04 -4.94
CA PRO A 149 -14.14 7.08 -3.89
C PRO A 149 -13.65 5.65 -4.12
N ALA A 150 -13.62 5.19 -5.37
CA ALA A 150 -13.20 3.83 -5.70
C ALA A 150 -11.71 3.54 -5.38
N TYR A 151 -10.83 4.56 -5.42
CA TYR A 151 -9.43 4.41 -5.00
C TYR A 151 -9.30 4.36 -3.48
N LEU A 152 -10.15 5.12 -2.76
CA LEU A 152 -10.24 5.03 -1.31
C LEU A 152 -10.81 3.69 -0.87
N GLU A 153 -11.74 3.10 -1.63
CA GLU A 153 -12.28 1.76 -1.37
C GLU A 153 -11.20 0.68 -1.47
N ILE A 154 -10.36 0.70 -2.52
CA ILE A 154 -9.23 -0.23 -2.64
C ILE A 154 -8.34 -0.15 -1.40
N MET A 155 -7.93 1.05 -1.02
CA MET A 155 -7.07 1.29 0.14
C MET A 155 -7.72 0.78 1.44
N GLN A 156 -9.01 1.10 1.65
CA GLN A 156 -9.72 0.70 2.87
C GLN A 156 -10.00 -0.80 2.96
N ARG A 157 -10.22 -1.48 1.84
CA ARG A 157 -10.35 -2.94 1.82
C ARG A 157 -9.00 -3.62 2.08
N ALA A 158 -7.92 -3.04 1.55
CA ALA A 158 -6.57 -3.57 1.69
C ALA A 158 -6.05 -3.58 3.15
N TRP A 159 -6.48 -2.65 4.00
CA TRP A 159 -6.15 -2.67 5.45
C TRP A 159 -7.18 -3.37 6.35
N SER A 160 -8.04 -4.22 5.79
CA SER A 160 -9.05 -4.94 6.60
C SER A 160 -8.41 -5.70 7.77
N GLU A 161 -9.09 -5.72 8.92
CA GLU A 161 -8.65 -6.49 10.10
C GLU A 161 -8.52 -7.98 9.78
N LYS A 162 -9.46 -8.53 9.02
CA LYS A 162 -9.43 -9.93 8.59
C LYS A 162 -8.58 -10.04 7.32
N PRO A 163 -7.48 -10.82 7.32
CA PRO A 163 -6.60 -10.97 6.17
C PRO A 163 -7.32 -11.42 4.89
N ASP A 164 -8.29 -12.33 5.02
CA ASP A 164 -9.03 -12.90 3.89
C ASP A 164 -10.01 -11.92 3.23
N HIS A 165 -10.37 -10.83 3.92
CA HIS A 165 -11.22 -9.78 3.34
C HIS A 165 -10.42 -8.79 2.49
N ARG A 166 -9.08 -8.83 2.57
CA ARG A 166 -8.21 -7.95 1.79
C ARG A 166 -8.19 -8.45 0.33
N PRO A 167 -8.26 -7.59 -0.68
CA PRO A 167 -8.11 -8.00 -2.06
C PRO A 167 -6.67 -8.46 -2.34
N THR A 168 -6.47 -9.27 -3.37
CA THR A 168 -5.16 -9.58 -3.94
C THR A 168 -4.69 -8.44 -4.87
N PHE A 169 -3.39 -8.39 -5.19
CA PHE A 169 -2.89 -7.44 -6.19
C PHE A 169 -3.45 -7.69 -7.59
N ASP A 170 -3.81 -8.93 -7.93
CA ASP A 170 -4.52 -9.27 -9.16
C ASP A 170 -5.91 -8.63 -9.19
N GLU A 171 -6.72 -8.85 -8.15
CA GLU A 171 -8.06 -8.26 -8.03
C GLU A 171 -8.02 -6.73 -8.04
N MET A 172 -7.06 -6.11 -7.33
CA MET A 172 -6.87 -4.66 -7.35
C MET A 172 -6.52 -4.15 -8.75
N ASN A 173 -5.61 -4.81 -9.45
CA ASN A 173 -5.20 -4.43 -10.81
C ASN A 173 -6.36 -4.57 -11.82
N GLU A 174 -7.17 -5.62 -11.72
CA GLU A 174 -8.38 -5.78 -12.53
C GLU A 174 -9.40 -4.69 -12.25
N HIS A 175 -9.64 -4.38 -10.97
CA HIS A 175 -10.53 -3.29 -10.58
C HIS A 175 -10.06 -1.94 -11.15
N LEU A 176 -8.76 -1.62 -11.10
CA LEU A 176 -8.18 -0.42 -11.69
C LEU A 176 -8.37 -0.35 -13.22
N LYS A 177 -8.19 -1.47 -13.91
CA LYS A 177 -8.39 -1.56 -15.37
C LYS A 177 -9.85 -1.30 -15.76
N LEU A 178 -10.81 -1.87 -15.02
CA LEU A 178 -12.23 -1.64 -15.27
C LEU A 178 -12.62 -0.17 -15.06
N MET A 179 -12.05 0.49 -14.05
CA MET A 179 -12.30 1.92 -13.80
C MET A 179 -11.73 2.82 -14.90
N THR A 180 -10.54 2.51 -15.41
CA THR A 180 -9.91 3.29 -16.49
C THR A 180 -10.60 3.07 -17.83
N MET A 181 -11.01 1.84 -18.14
CA MET A 181 -11.84 1.55 -19.32
C MET A 181 -13.23 2.18 -19.23
N GLY A 182 -13.88 2.15 -18.06
CA GLY A 182 -15.18 2.79 -17.85
C GLY A 182 -15.15 4.31 -18.01
N LYS A 183 -14.03 4.96 -17.64
CA LYS A 183 -13.77 6.39 -17.94
C LYS A 183 -13.63 6.63 -19.45
N TYR A 184 -12.93 5.75 -20.17
CA TYR A 184 -12.78 5.85 -21.62
C TYR A 184 -14.13 5.71 -22.34
N VAL A 185 -14.96 4.73 -21.96
CA VAL A 185 -16.30 4.51 -22.55
C VAL A 185 -17.26 5.67 -22.25
N ARG A 186 -17.21 6.26 -21.05
CA ARG A 186 -18.00 7.48 -20.75
C ARG A 186 -17.51 8.68 -21.55
N ASN A 187 -16.20 8.93 -21.61
CA ASN A 187 -15.67 10.07 -22.36
C ASN A 187 -15.87 9.95 -23.88
N SER A 188 -15.82 8.73 -24.45
CA SER A 188 -16.14 8.49 -25.86
C SER A 188 -17.63 8.65 -26.17
N SER A 189 -18.51 8.35 -25.21
CA SER A 189 -19.97 8.53 -25.37
C SER A 189 -20.43 9.97 -25.16
N PHE A 190 -19.68 10.79 -24.41
CA PHE A 190 -19.86 12.24 -24.36
C PHE A 190 -19.35 12.92 -25.64
N SER A 191 -18.18 12.53 -26.17
CA SER A 191 -17.67 13.04 -27.45
C SER A 191 -18.56 12.70 -28.66
N ALA A 192 -19.24 11.55 -28.65
CA ALA A 192 -20.16 11.17 -29.72
C ALA A 192 -21.51 11.92 -29.70
N LYS A 193 -21.86 12.58 -28.58
CA LYS A 193 -23.11 13.36 -28.45
C LYS A 193 -22.97 14.83 -28.83
N GLU A 194 -21.75 15.35 -28.97
CA GLU A 194 -21.49 16.74 -29.39
C GLU A 194 -21.29 16.90 -30.91
N VAL A 195 -21.39 15.81 -31.70
CA VAL A 195 -21.30 15.85 -33.17
C VAL A 195 -22.68 15.87 -33.85
N TYR A 196 -23.76 15.79 -33.07
CA TYR A 196 -25.14 15.85 -33.57
C TYR A 196 -25.97 16.85 -32.78
N HIS A 197 -25.60 18.14 -32.81
CA HIS A 197 -26.52 19.27 -32.67
C HIS A 197 -25.94 20.54 -33.28
#